data_AF-A0A0F2S6E5-F1
#
_entry.id   AF-A0A0F2S6E5-F1
#
_cell.length_a   1.000
_cell.length_b   1.000
_cell.length_c   1.000
_cell.angle_alpha   90.00
_cell.angle_beta   90.00
_cell.angle_gamma   90.00
#
_symmetry.space_group_name_H-M   'P 1'
#
loop_
_entity.id
_entity.type
_entity.pdbx_description
1 polymer ?
#
loop_
_entity_poly.entity_id
_entity_poly.type
_entity_poly.pdbx_seq_one_letter_code
_entity_poly.pdbx_strand_id
1 'polypeptide(L)' 'MDKKNNHEEMDKMPTPQKKEDITFADFVNKNKDIIYKIAKANTVVNEAGLTVIPKDDPWRDEKEWDEMYEDLKKK' A
#
# COMPACT_ATOMS: atom_id res chain seq x y z
N MET A 1 -4.56 50.43 -11.57
CA MET A 1 -5.25 49.13 -11.77
C MET A 1 -4.65 48.15 -10.78
N ASP A 2 -5.19 48.19 -9.57
CA ASP A 2 -4.76 47.38 -8.43
C ASP A 2 -5.32 45.96 -8.57
N LYS A 3 -4.47 45.00 -8.94
CA LYS A 3 -4.83 43.58 -8.87
C LYS A 3 -4.54 43.08 -7.46
N LYS A 4 -5.49 43.32 -6.57
CA LYS A 4 -5.59 42.66 -5.28
C LYS A 4 -6.17 41.25 -5.44
N ASN A 5 -5.53 40.32 -4.74
CA ASN A 5 -6.11 39.17 -4.05
C ASN A 5 -6.56 37.99 -4.91
N ASN A 6 -5.74 36.93 -4.90
CA ASN A 6 -6.15 35.52 -5.00
C ASN A 6 -5.01 34.61 -4.50
N HIS A 7 -4.45 34.92 -3.32
CA HIS A 7 -3.42 34.07 -2.70
C HIS A 7 -3.70 33.77 -1.22
N GLU A 8 -4.98 33.63 -0.85
CA GLU A 8 -5.35 33.32 0.55
C GLU A 8 -6.09 31.98 0.72
N GLU A 9 -6.25 31.18 -0.33
CA GLU A 9 -7.06 29.95 -0.28
C GLU A 9 -6.23 28.67 -0.47
N MET A 10 -4.99 28.64 0.02
CA MET A 10 -4.21 27.39 0.17
C MET A 10 -3.72 27.14 1.59
N ASP A 11 -4.03 28.03 2.54
CA ASP A 11 -3.48 28.00 3.90
C ASP A 11 -4.39 27.31 4.94
N LYS A 12 -5.29 26.44 4.48
CA LYS A 12 -6.21 25.68 5.35
C LYS A 12 -6.29 24.20 5.01
N MET A 13 -5.18 23.58 4.59
CA MET A 13 -5.10 22.14 4.81
C MET A 13 -4.96 21.93 6.33
N PRO A 14 -5.90 21.24 7.00
CA PRO A 14 -5.75 20.93 8.41
C PRO A 14 -4.46 20.13 8.54
N THR A 15 -3.47 20.70 9.22
CA THR A 15 -2.28 19.95 9.62
C THR A 15 -2.77 18.77 10.46
N PRO A 16 -2.39 17.52 10.14
CA PRO A 16 -2.77 16.37 10.94
C PRO A 16 -2.34 16.64 12.38
N GLN A 17 -3.32 16.77 13.27
CA GLN A 17 -3.05 16.80 14.71
C GLN A 17 -2.20 15.57 15.01
N LYS A 18 -1.07 15.75 15.71
CA LYS A 18 -0.15 14.66 16.09
C LYS A 18 -0.96 13.58 16.79
N LYS A 19 -1.36 12.56 16.02
CA LYS A 19 -1.91 11.34 16.57
C LYS A 19 -0.80 10.78 17.44
N GLU A 20 -1.17 10.39 18.65
CA GLU A 20 -0.37 9.59 19.59
C GLU A 20 0.57 8.65 18.82
N ASP A 21 1.78 8.38 19.30
CA ASP A 21 2.76 7.52 18.63
C ASP A 21 2.26 6.06 18.57
N ILE A 22 1.22 5.81 17.76
CA ILE A 22 0.67 4.49 17.50
C ILE A 22 1.70 3.81 16.64
N THR A 23 2.36 2.80 17.20
CA THR A 23 3.33 2.04 16.44
C THR A 23 2.60 1.30 15.30
N PHE A 24 3.32 0.99 14.23
CA PHE A 24 2.76 0.17 13.15
C PHE A 24 2.22 -1.17 13.69
N ALA A 25 2.91 -1.76 14.68
CA ALA A 25 2.47 -2.99 15.33
C ALA A 25 1.11 -2.81 16.02
N ASP A 26 0.91 -1.71 16.76
CA ASP A 26 -0.36 -1.43 17.43
C ASP A 26 -1.50 -1.21 16.43
N PHE A 27 -1.21 -0.52 15.32
CA PHE A 27 -2.17 -0.36 14.23
C PHE A 27 -2.57 -1.70 13.62
N VAL A 28 -1.61 -2.56 13.28
CA VAL A 28 -1.88 -3.87 12.69
C VAL A 28 -2.66 -4.74 13.67
N ASN A 29 -2.28 -4.75 14.95
CA ASN A 29 -2.97 -5.53 15.98
C ASN A 29 -4.43 -5.07 16.15
N LYS A 30 -4.66 -3.75 16.18
CA LYS A 30 -6.00 -3.17 16.33
C LYS A 30 -6.90 -3.43 15.11
N ASN A 31 -6.33 -3.49 13.91
CA ASN A 31 -7.08 -3.60 12.65
C ASN A 31 -6.94 -4.96 11.96
N LYS A 32 -6.45 -5.98 12.67
CA LYS A 32 -6.06 -7.28 12.11
C LYS A 32 -7.15 -7.92 11.26
N ASP A 33 -8.38 -7.91 11.74
CA ASP A 33 -9.52 -8.52 11.04
C ASP A 33 -9.89 -7.76 9.76
N ILE A 34 -9.82 -6.42 9.79
CA ILE A 34 -10.10 -5.57 8.64
C ILE A 34 -9.02 -5.78 7.58
N ILE A 35 -7.75 -5.77 7.99
CA ILE A 35 -6.59 -6.01 7.11
C ILE A 35 -6.72 -7.39 6.47
N TYR A 36 -7.01 -8.43 7.26
CA TYR A 36 -7.18 -9.78 6.75
C TYR A 36 -8.35 -9.89 5.75
N LYS A 37 -9.48 -9.25 6.04
CA LYS A 37 -10.63 -9.24 5.13
C LYS A 37 -10.30 -8.57 3.79
N ILE A 38 -9.59 -7.44 3.81
CA ILE A 38 -9.15 -6.74 2.60
C ILE A 38 -8.16 -7.61 1.82
N ALA A 39 -7.15 -8.16 2.51
CA ALA A 39 -6.16 -9.04 1.90
C ALA A 39 -6.83 -10.25 1.23
N LYS A 40 -7.77 -10.90 1.92
CA LYS A 40 -8.53 -12.03 1.39
C LYS A 40 -9.38 -11.64 0.18
N ALA A 41 -10.03 -10.48 0.21
CA ALA A 41 -10.82 -9.99 -0.92
C ALA A 41 -9.95 -9.69 -2.17
N ASN A 42 -8.71 -9.23 -1.95
CA ASN A 42 -7.77 -8.95 -3.03
C ASN A 42 -6.99 -10.19 -3.50
N THR A 43 -7.08 -11.30 -2.76
CA THR A 43 -6.37 -12.54 -3.09
C THR A 43 -7.16 -13.31 -4.14
N VAL A 44 -6.53 -13.56 -5.29
CA VAL A 44 -7.13 -14.37 -6.35
C VAL A 44 -7.09 -15.86 -5.97
N VAL A 45 -8.24 -16.53 -6.09
CA VAL A 45 -8.38 -17.97 -5.86
C VAL A 45 -8.92 -18.66 -7.12
N ASN A 46 -8.46 -19.89 -7.35
CA ASN A 46 -8.96 -20.71 -8.46
C ASN A 46 -10.26 -21.47 -8.07
N GLU A 47 -10.82 -22.24 -9.00
CA GLU A 47 -12.05 -23.04 -8.78
C GLU A 47 -11.91 -24.09 -7.67
N ALA A 48 -10.69 -24.54 -7.38
CA ALA A 48 -10.38 -25.45 -6.28
C ALA A 48 -10.20 -24.73 -4.93
N GLY A 49 -10.34 -23.41 -4.89
CA GLY A 49 -10.16 -22.59 -3.69
C GLY A 49 -8.70 -22.36 -3.29
N LEU A 50 -7.74 -22.64 -4.17
CA LEU A 50 -6.32 -22.40 -3.95
C LEU A 50 -5.95 -20.98 -4.39
N THR A 51 -5.15 -20.30 -3.58
CA THR A 51 -4.56 -19.00 -3.94
C THR A 51 -3.62 -19.17 -5.13
N VAL A 52 -3.81 -18.37 -6.18
CA VAL A 52 -3.03 -18.45 -7.41
C VAL A 52 -2.63 -17.07 -7.90
N ILE A 53 -1.47 -16.99 -8.55
CA ILE A 53 -1.05 -15.79 -9.29
C ILE A 53 -1.55 -15.96 -10.74
N PRO A 54 -2.47 -15.09 -11.22
CA PRO A 54 -3.03 -15.18 -12.56
C PRO A 54 -1.95 -15.07 -13.64
N LYS A 55 -2.23 -15.54 -14.87
CA LYS A 55 -1.23 -15.58 -15.95
C LYS A 55 -0.91 -14.19 -16.51
N ASP A 56 -1.88 -13.30 -16.43
CA ASP A 56 -1.88 -11.90 -16.84
C ASP A 56 -1.47 -10.95 -15.70
N ASP A 57 -0.96 -11.49 -14.59
CA ASP A 57 -0.49 -10.68 -13.47
C ASP A 57 0.76 -9.87 -13.88
N PRO A 58 0.75 -8.52 -13.74
CA PRO A 58 1.87 -7.66 -14.10
C PRO A 58 3.19 -8.05 -13.41
N TRP A 59 3.12 -8.61 -12.20
CA TRP A 59 4.31 -9.05 -11.47
C TRP A 59 5.08 -10.18 -12.15
N ARG A 60 4.47 -10.87 -13.12
CA ARG A 60 5.19 -11.91 -13.90
C ARG A 60 6.19 -11.33 -14.90
N ASP A 61 5.99 -10.09 -15.32
CA ASP A 61 6.87 -9.43 -16.28
C ASP A 61 7.97 -8.59 -15.60
N GLU A 62 7.85 -8.37 -14.29
CA GLU A 62 8.84 -7.69 -13.45
C GLU A 62 10.06 -8.58 -13.19
N LYS A 63 11.23 -8.14 -13.68
CA LYS A 63 12.49 -8.89 -13.55
C LYS A 63 13.28 -8.52 -12.30
N GLU A 64 12.92 -7.41 -11.64
CA GLU A 64 13.64 -6.88 -10.49
C GLU A 64 13.76 -7.90 -9.35
N TRP A 65 12.72 -8.73 -9.17
CA TRP A 65 12.70 -9.76 -8.14
C TRP A 65 13.57 -10.96 -8.47
N ASP A 66 13.63 -11.37 -9.75
CA ASP A 66 14.51 -12.44 -10.21
C ASP A 66 15.98 -12.03 -10.05
N GLU A 67 16.32 -10.79 -10.43
CA GLU A 67 17.66 -10.23 -10.29
C GLU A 67 18.09 -10.16 -8.82
N MET A 68 17.22 -9.62 -7.95
CA MET A 68 17.48 -9.55 -6.50
C MET A 68 17.69 -10.94 -5.89
N TYR A 69 16.91 -11.95 -6.30
CA TYR A 69 17.03 -13.32 -5.79
C TYR A 69 18.35 -13.98 -6.22
N GLU A 70 18.76 -13.80 -7.46
CA GLU A 70 20.04 -14.31 -7.95
C GLU A 70 21.24 -13.65 -7.25
N ASP A 71 21.14 -12.35 -6.93
CA ASP A 71 22.14 -11.65 -6.14
C ASP A 71 22.22 -12.16 -4.69
N LEU A 72 21.09 -12.52 -4.09
CA LEU A 72 21.06 -13.15 -2.75
C LEU A 72 21.69 -14.55 -2.74
N LYS A 73 21.51 -15.34 -3.80
CA LYS A 73 22.13 -16.67 -3.94
C LYS A 73 23.64 -16.64 -4.14
N LYS A 74 24.15 -15.57 -4.76
CA LYS A 74 25.57 -15.40 -5.04
C LYS A 74 26.37 -14.85 -3.84
N LYS A 75 25.68 -14.47 -2.77
CA LYS A 75 26.27 -14.09 -1.48
C LYS A 75 26.51 -15.31 -0.60
#